data_AF-A0A9E4A5J8-F1
#
_entry.id   AF-A0A9E4A5J8-F1
#
_cell.length_a   1.000
_cell.length_b   1.000
_cell.length_c   1.000
_cell.angle_alpha   90.00
_cell.angle_beta   90.00
_cell.angle_gamma   90.00
#
_symmetry.space_group_name_H-M   'P 1'
#
loop_
_entity.id
_entity.type
_entity.pdbx_description
1 polymer ?
#
loop_
_entity_poly.entity_id
_entity_poly.type
_entity_poly.pdbx_seq_one_letter_code
_entity_poly.pdbx_strand_id
1 'polypeptide(L)'
;MKEDTGDSDFGFPSQQVVTWTTDGATWAPPKRCFLRNHDFWHPTEFDGRYYVACDTVGHAPLGNHNSVDLLASADGERWEWVTEIVHGSEEPAYYDTTGIHFGTPAPSETSLCFFDDGRLLAITRARGHCALLSTSEPPYDQWDRYLSRESRCYGSALAIVGEEVIVTGRSFANEGVRATENRFNDKYSDYDQSQLRTGVFLYEDGDIRLHTVLPSGGDTGYGGILPISDSQVLIAYYSSHEYAAGDNHGSNVYLASVSLV
;
A
#
# COMPACT_ATOMS: atom_id res chain seq x y z
N MET A 1 -21.32 32.46 16.04
CA MET A 1 -20.17 31.59 16.31
C MET A 1 -20.17 30.55 15.21
N LYS A 2 -19.15 30.54 14.34
CA LYS A 2 -18.97 29.45 13.38
C LYS A 2 -18.55 28.22 14.19
N GLU A 3 -19.24 27.11 13.99
CA GLU A 3 -18.78 25.81 14.45
C GLU A 3 -17.38 25.57 13.89
N ASP A 4 -16.46 25.25 14.77
CA ASP A 4 -15.10 24.85 14.43
C ASP A 4 -15.20 23.52 13.67
N THR A 5 -14.98 23.54 12.35
CA THR A 5 -15.14 22.36 11.48
C THR A 5 -14.01 21.34 11.66
N GLY A 6 -13.00 21.65 12.50
CA GLY A 6 -11.89 20.75 12.76
C GLY A 6 -11.23 20.25 11.47
N ASP A 7 -11.12 21.14 10.48
CA ASP A 7 -10.28 20.91 9.32
C ASP A 7 -8.83 20.98 9.79
N SER A 8 -8.08 19.90 9.57
CA SER A 8 -6.64 19.94 9.77
C SER A 8 -6.05 20.93 8.76
N ASP A 9 -5.01 21.67 9.16
CA ASP A 9 -4.18 22.47 8.22
C ASP A 9 -3.45 21.58 7.18
N PHE A 10 -3.65 20.27 7.25
CA PHE A 10 -3.03 19.22 6.45
C PHE A 10 -4.13 18.31 5.88
N GLY A 11 -4.21 18.24 4.54
CA GLY A 11 -5.14 17.42 3.73
C GLY A 11 -6.64 17.54 4.05
N PHE A 12 -7.42 16.58 3.54
CA PHE A 12 -8.88 16.54 3.72
C PHE A 12 -9.23 15.55 4.84
N PRO A 13 -10.11 15.92 5.78
CA PRO A 13 -10.49 15.00 6.84
C PRO A 13 -11.14 13.72 6.29
N SER A 14 -10.74 12.57 6.82
CA SER A 14 -11.29 11.26 6.45
C SER A 14 -12.04 10.60 7.60
N GLN A 15 -13.00 9.73 7.29
CA GLN A 15 -13.71 8.93 8.29
C GLN A 15 -13.88 7.51 7.75
N GLN A 16 -13.31 6.54 8.45
CA GLN A 16 -13.49 5.14 8.08
C GLN A 16 -14.92 4.69 8.33
N VAL A 17 -15.49 4.08 7.31
CA VAL A 17 -16.81 3.46 7.34
C VAL A 17 -16.74 2.06 6.76
N VAL A 18 -17.55 1.17 7.31
CA VAL A 18 -17.69 -0.21 6.85
C VAL A 18 -19.15 -0.49 6.50
N THR A 19 -19.35 -1.29 5.46
CA THR A 19 -20.60 -1.95 5.12
C THR A 19 -20.28 -3.41 4.80
N TRP A 20 -21.27 -4.29 4.92
CA TRP A 20 -21.11 -5.71 4.68
C TRP A 20 -22.36 -6.29 4.02
N THR A 21 -22.19 -7.46 3.42
CA THR A 21 -23.24 -8.24 2.77
C THR A 21 -22.94 -9.73 2.95
N THR A 22 -23.97 -10.55 2.90
CA THR A 22 -23.85 -12.02 2.86
C THR A 22 -24.32 -12.61 1.53
N ASP A 23 -24.88 -11.79 0.64
CA ASP A 23 -25.44 -12.21 -0.65
C ASP A 23 -24.84 -11.47 -1.86
N GLY A 24 -24.02 -10.44 -1.62
CA GLY A 24 -23.42 -9.61 -2.68
C GLY A 24 -24.38 -8.60 -3.31
N ALA A 25 -25.65 -8.58 -2.90
CA ALA A 25 -26.70 -7.75 -3.50
C ALA A 25 -27.30 -6.75 -2.51
N THR A 26 -27.53 -7.19 -1.27
CA THR A 26 -28.09 -6.40 -0.18
C THR A 26 -26.99 -6.04 0.80
N TRP A 27 -26.79 -4.75 1.03
CA TRP A 27 -25.72 -4.25 1.88
C TRP A 27 -26.28 -3.61 3.15
N ALA A 28 -25.61 -3.83 4.28
CA ALA A 28 -25.93 -3.18 5.52
C ALA A 28 -25.69 -1.65 5.42
N PRO A 29 -26.43 -0.80 6.15
CA PRO A 29 -26.12 0.62 6.22
C PRO A 29 -24.67 0.86 6.67
N PRO A 30 -23.96 1.84 6.08
CA PRO A 30 -22.57 2.11 6.45
C PRO A 30 -22.47 2.56 7.92
N LYS A 31 -21.46 2.06 8.63
CA LYS A 31 -21.17 2.40 10.02
C LYS A 31 -19.74 2.91 10.14
N ARG A 32 -19.51 3.86 11.04
CA ARG A 32 -18.13 4.25 11.41
C ARG A 32 -17.46 3.08 12.13
N CYS A 33 -16.28 2.68 11.69
CA CYS A 33 -15.54 1.55 12.26
C CYS A 33 -14.25 1.94 12.97
N PHE A 34 -13.78 3.19 12.80
CA PHE A 34 -12.55 3.66 13.43
C PHE A 34 -12.51 5.17 13.64
N LEU A 35 -11.40 5.65 14.19
CA LEU A 35 -11.13 7.07 14.42
C LEU A 35 -11.11 7.86 13.10
N ARG A 36 -11.44 9.15 13.18
CA ARG A 36 -11.28 10.10 12.06
C ARG A 36 -9.80 10.22 11.71
N ASN A 37 -9.46 10.51 10.45
CA ASN A 37 -8.10 10.82 10.01
C ASN A 37 -7.09 9.67 10.16
N HIS A 38 -7.59 8.45 9.96
CA HIS A 38 -6.86 7.19 10.09
C HIS A 38 -7.27 6.33 8.89
N ASP A 39 -6.45 6.31 7.85
CA ASP A 39 -6.80 5.72 6.56
C ASP A 39 -6.48 4.23 6.52
N PHE A 40 -7.50 3.41 6.26
CA PHE A 40 -7.36 1.97 6.16
C PHE A 40 -6.84 1.57 4.78
N TRP A 41 -5.98 0.57 4.75
CA TRP A 41 -5.48 -0.03 3.53
C TRP A 41 -5.64 -1.56 3.54
N HIS A 42 -6.46 -2.07 2.60
CA HIS A 42 -6.72 -3.50 2.34
C HIS A 42 -6.84 -4.40 3.60
N PRO A 43 -8.01 -4.40 4.27
CA PRO A 43 -8.27 -5.37 5.33
C PRO A 43 -8.08 -6.82 4.85
N THR A 44 -7.38 -7.62 5.63
CA THR A 44 -7.02 -9.01 5.32
C THR A 44 -7.46 -9.91 6.48
N GLU A 45 -8.00 -11.08 6.16
CA GLU A 45 -8.38 -12.09 7.16
C GLU A 45 -7.23 -13.09 7.35
N PHE A 46 -6.96 -13.47 8.60
CA PHE A 46 -6.03 -14.51 8.97
C PHE A 46 -6.43 -15.15 10.30
N ASP A 47 -6.51 -16.48 10.33
CA ASP A 47 -6.84 -17.29 11.51
C ASP A 47 -8.11 -16.82 12.26
N GLY A 48 -9.17 -16.52 11.51
CA GLY A 48 -10.47 -16.09 12.04
C GLY A 48 -10.50 -14.64 12.55
N ARG A 49 -9.46 -13.84 12.26
CA ARG A 49 -9.38 -12.42 12.64
C ARG A 49 -9.07 -11.56 11.43
N TYR A 50 -9.56 -10.32 11.46
CA TYR A 50 -9.25 -9.32 10.45
C TYR A 50 -8.10 -8.45 10.92
N TYR A 51 -7.21 -8.10 9.99
CA TYR A 51 -6.08 -7.20 10.19
C TYR A 51 -6.11 -6.11 9.12
N VAL A 52 -5.67 -4.91 9.45
CA VAL A 52 -5.56 -3.81 8.49
C VAL A 52 -4.39 -2.91 8.86
N ALA A 53 -3.69 -2.40 7.85
CA ALA A 53 -2.74 -1.32 8.06
C ALA A 53 -3.48 0.02 8.02
N CYS A 54 -3.12 0.91 8.93
CA CYS A 54 -3.78 2.19 9.09
C CYS A 54 -2.73 3.30 9.14
N ASP A 55 -2.88 4.35 8.32
CA ASP A 55 -1.96 5.47 8.30
C ASP A 55 -2.62 6.83 8.56
N THR A 56 -1.82 7.83 8.91
CA THR A 56 -2.28 9.20 9.20
C THR A 56 -1.76 10.23 8.19
N VAL A 57 -1.17 9.78 7.08
CA VAL A 57 -0.54 10.65 6.10
C VAL A 57 -1.58 11.49 5.38
N GLY A 58 -1.32 12.79 5.34
CA GLY A 58 -2.27 13.76 4.80
C GLY A 58 -3.26 14.29 5.84
N HIS A 59 -3.21 13.82 7.09
CA HIS A 59 -4.04 14.34 8.19
C HIS A 59 -3.24 15.02 9.31
N ALA A 60 -1.92 14.88 9.26
CA ALA A 60 -0.96 15.43 10.21
C ALA A 60 0.25 16.04 9.47
N PRO A 61 1.09 16.87 10.14
CA PRO A 61 2.37 17.28 9.59
C PRO A 61 3.23 16.06 9.24
N LEU A 62 4.18 16.21 8.31
CA LEU A 62 5.11 15.13 7.96
C LEU A 62 6.06 14.78 9.12
N GLY A 63 6.74 13.63 9.03
CA GLY A 63 7.70 13.17 10.03
C GLY A 63 7.02 12.39 11.16
N ASN A 64 7.45 12.65 12.40
CA ASN A 64 7.08 11.89 13.61
C ASN A 64 5.62 12.01 14.06
N HIS A 65 4.79 12.72 13.29
CA HIS A 65 3.34 12.75 13.46
C HIS A 65 2.63 11.69 12.62
N ASN A 66 3.33 11.03 11.70
CA ASN A 66 2.77 9.97 10.87
C ASN A 66 3.23 8.60 11.36
N SER A 67 2.34 7.63 11.23
CA SER A 67 2.62 6.22 11.48
C SER A 67 1.88 5.38 10.44
N VAL A 68 2.32 4.13 10.31
CA VAL A 68 1.51 3.03 9.82
C VAL A 68 1.35 2.07 10.99
N ASP A 69 0.13 1.89 11.45
CA ASP A 69 -0.23 1.00 12.55
C ASP A 69 -0.88 -0.28 12.03
N LEU A 70 -0.62 -1.41 12.71
CA LEU A 70 -1.38 -2.64 12.52
C LEU A 70 -2.57 -2.62 13.48
N LEU A 71 -3.76 -2.79 12.94
CA LEU A 71 -4.98 -2.96 13.72
C LEU A 71 -5.53 -4.36 13.51
N ALA A 72 -6.23 -4.88 14.51
CA ALA A 72 -6.93 -6.16 14.43
C ALA A 72 -8.39 -6.03 14.83
N SER A 73 -9.24 -6.91 14.31
CA SER A 73 -10.66 -6.98 14.61
C SER A 73 -11.16 -8.42 14.59
N ALA A 74 -12.13 -8.73 15.45
CA ALA A 74 -12.84 -10.00 15.43
C ALA A 74 -14.11 -9.96 14.55
N ASP A 75 -14.60 -8.76 14.20
CA ASP A 75 -15.90 -8.57 13.56
C ASP A 75 -15.88 -7.62 12.34
N GLY A 76 -14.74 -6.99 12.05
CA GLY A 76 -14.57 -6.01 10.98
C GLY A 76 -15.21 -4.64 11.27
N GLU A 77 -15.97 -4.50 12.37
CA GLU A 77 -16.63 -3.25 12.77
C GLU A 77 -15.86 -2.53 13.89
N ARG A 78 -15.16 -3.27 14.76
CA ARG A 78 -14.40 -2.74 15.90
C ARG A 78 -12.93 -3.12 15.79
N TRP A 79 -12.07 -2.12 15.75
CA TRP A 79 -10.65 -2.29 15.53
C TRP A 79 -9.84 -1.90 16.77
N GLU A 80 -8.87 -2.74 17.11
CA GLU A 80 -7.95 -2.58 18.23
C GLU A 80 -6.53 -2.42 17.69
N TRP A 81 -5.75 -1.53 18.31
CA TRP A 81 -4.34 -1.36 17.96
C TRP A 81 -3.52 -2.59 18.40
N VAL A 82 -2.63 -3.05 17.52
CA VAL A 82 -1.70 -4.17 17.78
C VAL A 82 -0.29 -3.64 17.99
N THR A 83 0.22 -2.89 17.02
CA THR A 83 1.60 -2.38 16.99
C THR A 83 1.74 -1.23 15.99
N GLU A 84 2.85 -0.51 16.05
CA GLU A 84 3.27 0.41 15.01
C GLU A 84 4.18 -0.34 14.00
N ILE A 85 3.73 -0.47 12.75
CA ILE A 85 4.52 -1.09 11.67
C ILE A 85 5.65 -0.14 11.26
N VAL A 86 5.36 1.13 11.01
CA VAL A 86 6.35 2.12 10.58
C VAL A 86 6.09 3.46 11.25
N HIS A 87 7.11 4.03 11.88
CA HIS A 87 7.13 5.39 12.39
C HIS A 87 7.60 6.36 11.30
N GLY A 88 6.89 7.47 11.13
CA GLY A 88 7.32 8.54 10.25
C GLY A 88 8.55 9.25 10.81
N SER A 89 9.57 9.49 9.99
CA SER A 89 10.76 10.25 10.41
C SER A 89 11.41 10.98 9.24
N GLU A 90 11.79 12.23 9.46
CA GLU A 90 12.62 13.01 8.54
C GLU A 90 14.10 12.62 8.67
N GLU A 91 14.51 12.16 9.85
CA GLU A 91 15.84 11.66 10.11
C GLU A 91 15.91 10.14 9.88
N PRO A 92 17.08 9.60 9.52
CA PRO A 92 17.27 8.16 9.46
C PRO A 92 16.91 7.47 10.80
N ALA A 93 16.01 6.49 10.72
CA ALA A 93 15.48 5.74 11.87
C ALA A 93 15.62 4.21 11.72
N TYR A 94 15.85 3.74 10.49
CA TYR A 94 15.88 2.32 10.13
C TYR A 94 17.17 1.94 9.43
N TYR A 95 17.78 0.85 9.88
CA TYR A 95 18.91 0.22 9.21
C TYR A 95 18.39 -0.93 8.35
N ASP A 96 18.58 -0.83 7.05
CA ASP A 96 18.29 -1.96 6.18
C ASP A 96 19.41 -3.00 6.18
N THR A 97 19.12 -4.18 5.65
CA THR A 97 20.05 -5.32 5.59
C THR A 97 21.26 -5.10 4.65
N THR A 98 21.27 -4.02 3.87
CA THR A 98 22.36 -3.64 2.97
C THR A 98 23.28 -2.58 3.57
N GLY A 99 23.00 -2.12 4.79
CA GLY A 99 23.78 -1.12 5.52
C GLY A 99 23.33 0.32 5.26
N ILE A 100 22.19 0.54 4.61
CA ILE A 100 21.62 1.87 4.41
C ILE A 100 20.83 2.26 5.66
N HIS A 101 21.06 3.48 6.13
CA HIS A 101 20.28 4.10 7.20
C HIS A 101 19.29 5.09 6.57
N PHE A 102 17.98 4.89 6.80
CA PHE A 102 16.93 5.66 6.13
C PHE A 102 15.78 6.00 7.08
N GLY A 103 14.99 7.01 6.70
CA GLY A 103 13.74 7.40 7.35
C GLY A 103 12.72 7.73 6.27
N THR A 104 11.44 7.50 6.55
CA THR A 104 10.34 7.89 5.66
C THR A 104 9.44 8.86 6.41
N PRO A 105 9.31 10.12 6.00
CA PRO A 105 8.50 11.10 6.74
C PRO A 105 7.00 10.94 6.48
N ALA A 106 6.62 10.16 5.46
CA ALA A 106 5.24 9.94 5.06
C ALA A 106 4.99 8.46 4.68
N PRO A 107 5.18 7.51 5.62
CA PRO A 107 4.80 6.13 5.38
C PRO A 107 3.27 6.05 5.35
N SER A 108 2.70 5.58 4.24
CA SER A 108 1.24 5.56 4.04
C SER A 108 0.77 4.15 3.67
N GLU A 109 -0.30 4.04 2.89
CA GLU A 109 -0.71 2.90 2.02
C GLU A 109 0.18 1.65 2.14
N THR A 110 -0.28 0.70 2.94
CA THR A 110 0.48 -0.51 3.30
C THR A 110 -0.40 -1.73 3.17
N SER A 111 -0.01 -2.67 2.31
CA SER A 111 -0.72 -3.94 2.19
C SER A 111 -0.10 -5.02 3.04
N LEU A 112 -0.95 -5.95 3.50
CA LEU A 112 -0.60 -7.06 4.37
C LEU A 112 -0.72 -8.39 3.64
N CYS A 113 0.16 -9.34 3.95
CA CYS A 113 0.09 -10.72 3.49
C CYS A 113 0.54 -11.64 4.62
N PHE A 114 -0.36 -12.49 5.10
CA PHE A 114 -0.04 -13.52 6.09
C PHE A 114 0.36 -14.81 5.39
N PHE A 115 1.42 -15.44 5.87
CA PHE A 115 1.85 -16.77 5.47
C PHE A 115 1.21 -17.84 6.36
N ASP A 116 1.16 -19.09 5.88
CA ASP A 116 0.57 -20.22 6.61
C ASP A 116 1.22 -20.49 7.98
N ASP A 117 2.48 -20.11 8.16
CA ASP A 117 3.21 -20.23 9.44
C ASP A 117 2.95 -19.06 10.40
N GLY A 118 2.08 -18.12 10.03
CA GLY A 118 1.75 -16.94 10.81
C GLY A 118 2.70 -15.77 10.64
N ARG A 119 3.76 -15.87 9.82
CA ARG A 119 4.56 -14.69 9.46
C ARG A 119 3.69 -13.69 8.71
N LEU A 120 3.96 -12.42 8.93
CA LEU A 120 3.29 -11.29 8.27
C LEU A 120 4.31 -10.50 7.45
N LEU A 121 4.02 -10.30 6.17
CA LEU A 121 4.67 -9.34 5.30
C LEU A 121 3.79 -8.10 5.15
N ALA A 122 4.39 -6.93 5.31
CA ALA A 122 3.78 -5.63 5.02
C ALA A 122 4.62 -4.90 3.96
N ILE A 123 3.97 -4.36 2.92
CA ILE A 123 4.62 -3.53 1.90
C ILE A 123 4.05 -2.12 1.93
N THR A 124 4.84 -1.20 2.47
CA THR A 124 4.50 0.20 2.72
C THR A 124 4.99 1.10 1.60
N ARG A 125 4.13 2.03 1.17
CA ARG A 125 4.55 3.16 0.35
C ARG A 125 5.45 4.09 1.16
N ALA A 126 6.75 4.06 0.85
CA ALA A 126 7.73 5.02 1.37
C ALA A 126 8.04 6.08 0.31
N ARG A 127 7.27 7.19 0.31
CA ARG A 127 7.43 8.28 -0.68
C ARG A 127 8.86 8.78 -0.70
N GLY A 128 9.49 8.80 -1.87
CA GLY A 128 10.91 9.15 -1.99
C GLY A 128 11.81 7.93 -2.22
N HIS A 129 11.39 6.75 -1.78
CA HIS A 129 12.22 5.56 -1.69
C HIS A 129 11.63 4.40 -2.50
N CYS A 130 12.41 3.32 -2.61
CA CYS A 130 11.87 1.99 -2.91
C CYS A 130 10.83 1.57 -1.86
N ALA A 131 10.03 0.55 -2.19
CA ALA A 131 9.03 0.00 -1.28
C ALA A 131 9.68 -0.36 0.06
N LEU A 132 9.01 -0.04 1.17
CA LEU A 132 9.45 -0.48 2.49
C LEU A 132 8.78 -1.81 2.80
N LEU A 133 9.59 -2.87 2.90
CA LEU A 133 9.16 -4.20 3.28
C LEU A 133 9.37 -4.33 4.78
N SER A 134 8.31 -4.74 5.48
CA SER A 134 8.35 -5.02 6.91
C SER A 134 7.87 -6.44 7.18
N THR A 135 8.58 -7.20 8.00
CA THR A 135 8.19 -8.56 8.38
C THR A 135 8.08 -8.71 9.87
N SER A 136 7.11 -9.52 10.30
CA SER A 136 6.86 -9.79 11.72
C SER A 136 6.35 -11.21 11.94
N GLU A 137 6.62 -11.75 13.12
CA GLU A 137 6.07 -13.01 13.61
C GLU A 137 5.06 -12.72 14.74
N PRO A 138 4.10 -13.62 15.01
CA PRO A 138 3.20 -13.48 16.15
C PRO A 138 4.00 -13.26 17.46
N PRO A 139 3.60 -12.33 18.35
CA PRO A 139 2.32 -11.62 18.39
C PRO A 139 2.28 -10.30 17.60
N TYR A 140 3.21 -10.11 16.65
CA TYR A 140 3.36 -8.93 15.80
C TYR A 140 3.82 -7.65 16.51
N ASP A 141 4.59 -7.77 17.59
CA ASP A 141 5.09 -6.62 18.37
C ASP A 141 6.51 -6.18 17.98
N GLN A 142 7.20 -6.95 17.13
CA GLN A 142 8.55 -6.67 16.63
C GLN A 142 8.60 -6.77 15.11
N TRP A 143 9.38 -5.89 14.47
CA TRP A 143 9.41 -5.78 13.01
C TRP A 143 10.82 -5.60 12.48
N ASP A 144 11.17 -6.44 11.51
CA ASP A 144 12.29 -6.20 10.61
C ASP A 144 11.83 -5.31 9.46
N ARG A 145 12.67 -4.38 9.03
CA ARG A 145 12.33 -3.35 8.03
C ARG A 145 13.48 -3.14 7.07
N TYR A 146 13.19 -3.16 5.77
CA TYR A 146 14.19 -2.92 4.74
C TYR A 146 13.56 -2.37 3.48
N LEU A 147 14.32 -1.54 2.75
CA LEU A 147 13.89 -1.07 1.43
C LEU A 147 14.10 -2.18 0.40
N SER A 148 13.14 -2.34 -0.51
CA SER A 148 13.33 -3.12 -1.72
C SER A 148 14.61 -2.67 -2.45
N ARG A 149 15.28 -3.61 -3.12
CA ARG A 149 16.52 -3.30 -3.84
C ARG A 149 16.28 -2.55 -5.13
N GLU A 150 15.13 -2.73 -5.75
CA GLU A 150 14.93 -2.30 -7.13
C GLU A 150 13.57 -1.67 -7.39
N SER A 151 12.59 -1.92 -6.50
CA SER A 151 11.19 -1.62 -6.80
C SER A 151 10.54 -0.67 -5.83
N ARG A 152 9.67 0.19 -6.37
CA ARG A 152 8.94 1.20 -5.58
C ARG A 152 7.56 0.72 -5.19
N CYS A 153 6.82 0.12 -6.11
CA CYS A 153 5.52 -0.52 -5.88
C CYS A 153 4.56 0.29 -4.99
N TYR A 154 4.26 1.53 -5.39
CA TYR A 154 3.36 2.41 -4.60
C TYR A 154 1.90 2.02 -4.77
N GLY A 155 1.10 2.16 -3.69
CA GLY A 155 -0.30 1.74 -3.67
C GLY A 155 -0.42 0.24 -3.87
N SER A 156 0.32 -0.51 -3.04
CA SER A 156 0.47 -1.95 -3.18
C SER A 156 -0.85 -2.70 -2.95
N ALA A 157 -0.99 -3.89 -3.51
CA ALA A 157 -1.87 -4.96 -3.01
C ALA A 157 -1.11 -6.29 -3.08
N LEU A 158 -1.40 -7.23 -2.17
CA LEU A 158 -0.74 -8.53 -2.11
C LEU A 158 -1.76 -9.67 -2.16
N ALA A 159 -1.35 -10.81 -2.70
CA ALA A 159 -2.03 -12.09 -2.51
C ALA A 159 -1.04 -13.26 -2.61
N ILE A 160 -1.39 -14.39 -2.02
CA ILE A 160 -0.74 -15.69 -2.29
C ILE A 160 -1.44 -16.32 -3.50
N VAL A 161 -0.68 -16.76 -4.50
CA VAL A 161 -1.15 -17.45 -5.71
C VAL A 161 -0.29 -18.70 -5.91
N GLY A 162 -0.82 -19.88 -5.54
CA GLY A 162 -0.02 -21.09 -5.50
C GLY A 162 1.10 -20.96 -4.47
N GLU A 163 2.35 -21.13 -4.91
CA GLU A 163 3.55 -20.97 -4.07
C GLU A 163 4.11 -19.54 -4.09
N GLU A 164 3.55 -18.67 -4.94
CA GLU A 164 4.06 -17.32 -5.18
C GLU A 164 3.30 -16.28 -4.34
N VAL A 165 4.01 -15.22 -3.93
CA VAL A 165 3.39 -14.01 -3.40
C VAL A 165 3.44 -12.94 -4.48
N ILE A 166 2.26 -12.60 -5.02
CA ILE A 166 2.10 -11.55 -6.02
C ILE A 166 1.89 -10.20 -5.32
N VAL A 167 2.52 -9.17 -5.87
CA VAL A 167 2.32 -7.78 -5.47
C VAL A 167 1.94 -6.97 -6.70
N THR A 168 0.95 -6.09 -6.60
CA THR A 168 0.64 -5.10 -7.64
C THR A 168 0.80 -3.71 -7.09
N GLY A 169 1.27 -2.77 -7.90
CA GLY A 169 1.47 -1.38 -7.50
C GLY A 169 2.03 -0.55 -8.65
N ARG A 170 2.34 0.72 -8.40
CA ARG A 170 2.97 1.57 -9.41
C ARG A 170 4.40 1.12 -9.70
N SER A 171 4.67 0.87 -10.98
CA SER A 171 5.99 0.68 -11.55
C SER A 171 6.43 1.98 -12.23
N PHE A 172 7.69 2.35 -12.02
CA PHE A 172 8.29 3.57 -12.54
C PHE A 172 9.19 3.26 -13.75
N ALA A 173 9.45 4.24 -14.61
CA ALA A 173 10.32 3.99 -15.78
C ALA A 173 11.75 3.56 -15.41
N ASN A 174 12.21 3.88 -14.20
CA ASN A 174 13.48 3.46 -13.64
C ASN A 174 13.33 2.39 -12.53
N GLU A 175 12.39 1.46 -12.69
CA GLU A 175 12.49 0.17 -11.97
C GLU A 175 13.88 -0.47 -12.22
N GLY A 176 14.40 -1.20 -11.23
CA GLY A 176 15.77 -1.71 -11.26
C GLY A 176 16.81 -0.75 -10.67
N VAL A 177 16.41 0.48 -10.32
CA VAL A 177 17.28 1.47 -9.66
C VAL A 177 16.81 1.69 -8.23
N ARG A 178 17.67 1.34 -7.27
CA ARG A 178 17.39 1.53 -5.85
C ARG A 178 17.28 3.01 -5.50
N ALA A 179 16.09 3.44 -5.10
CA ALA A 179 15.87 4.77 -4.55
C ALA A 179 16.03 4.75 -3.02
N THR A 180 17.03 5.46 -2.53
CA THR A 180 17.42 5.49 -1.11
C THR A 180 17.23 6.86 -0.47
N GLU A 181 16.88 7.88 -1.26
CA GLU A 181 16.69 9.28 -0.84
C GLU A 181 15.49 9.91 -1.55
N ASN A 182 14.82 10.85 -0.89
CA ASN A 182 13.66 11.55 -1.39
C ASN A 182 13.97 12.56 -2.53
N ARG A 183 14.28 12.05 -3.73
CA ARG A 183 14.53 12.85 -4.95
C ARG A 183 13.29 12.98 -5.86
N PHE A 184 12.10 12.86 -5.28
CA PHE A 184 10.88 12.40 -5.94
C PHE A 184 10.17 13.37 -6.88
N ASN A 185 10.71 14.57 -7.10
CA ASN A 185 10.03 15.63 -7.88
C ASN A 185 10.96 16.38 -8.84
N ASP A 186 12.16 15.87 -9.12
CA ASP A 186 13.02 16.52 -10.11
C ASP A 186 12.46 16.26 -11.51
N LYS A 187 11.80 17.27 -12.08
CA LYS A 187 11.31 17.27 -13.46
C LYS A 187 12.47 16.96 -14.41
N TYR A 188 12.29 15.99 -15.32
CA TYR A 188 13.34 15.47 -16.22
C TYR A 188 14.46 14.66 -15.54
N SER A 189 14.27 14.22 -14.29
CA SER A 189 15.12 13.20 -13.70
C SER A 189 14.71 11.80 -14.16
N ASP A 190 15.57 10.82 -13.92
CA ASP A 190 15.26 9.40 -14.11
C ASP A 190 14.02 8.94 -13.29
N TYR A 191 13.50 9.78 -12.40
CA TYR A 191 12.33 9.55 -11.54
C TYR A 191 11.03 10.22 -12.08
N ASP A 192 11.01 10.59 -13.37
CA ASP A 192 9.87 11.23 -14.02
C ASP A 192 8.58 10.38 -13.92
N GLN A 193 7.59 10.91 -13.20
CA GLN A 193 6.26 10.30 -13.02
C GLN A 193 5.40 10.33 -14.29
N SER A 194 5.89 10.90 -15.41
CA SER A 194 5.18 10.88 -16.70
C SER A 194 5.06 9.48 -17.33
N GLN A 195 5.79 8.49 -16.80
CA GLN A 195 5.86 7.12 -17.34
C GLN A 195 5.46 6.05 -16.32
N LEU A 196 4.49 6.34 -15.45
CA LEU A 196 3.96 5.33 -14.53
C LEU A 196 3.22 4.22 -15.29
N ARG A 197 3.38 2.99 -14.79
CA ARG A 197 2.63 1.80 -15.19
C ARG A 197 2.11 1.07 -13.96
N THR A 198 1.10 0.22 -14.14
CA THR A 198 0.70 -0.75 -13.12
C THR A 198 1.63 -1.94 -13.27
N GLY A 199 2.54 -2.11 -12.30
CA GLY A 199 3.45 -3.24 -12.24
C GLY A 199 2.81 -4.42 -11.51
N VAL A 200 3.19 -5.62 -11.95
CA VAL A 200 3.00 -6.87 -11.25
C VAL A 200 4.38 -7.36 -10.85
N PHE A 201 4.56 -7.63 -9.57
CA PHE A 201 5.80 -8.03 -8.94
C PHE A 201 5.62 -9.38 -8.25
N LEU A 202 6.71 -10.12 -8.11
CA LEU A 202 6.77 -11.34 -7.30
C LEU A 202 7.65 -11.07 -6.09
N TYR A 203 7.20 -11.52 -4.92
CA TYR A 203 8.00 -11.51 -3.71
C TYR A 203 8.80 -12.80 -3.59
N GLU A 204 10.12 -12.69 -3.76
CA GLU A 204 11.08 -13.79 -3.78
C GLU A 204 12.38 -13.36 -3.09
N ASP A 205 13.03 -14.30 -2.38
CA ASP A 205 14.28 -14.04 -1.64
C ASP A 205 14.25 -12.83 -0.68
N GLY A 206 13.07 -12.55 -0.11
CA GLY A 206 12.91 -11.39 0.78
C GLY A 206 12.97 -10.05 0.05
N ASP A 207 12.53 -9.97 -1.20
CA ASP A 207 12.37 -8.73 -1.96
C ASP A 207 11.21 -8.85 -2.94
N ILE A 208 10.82 -7.73 -3.55
CA ILE A 208 9.90 -7.73 -4.69
C ILE A 208 10.67 -7.46 -5.99
N ARG A 209 10.37 -8.24 -7.03
CA ARG A 209 10.94 -8.06 -8.38
C ARG A 209 9.85 -7.87 -9.41
N LEU A 210 10.03 -6.92 -10.32
CA LEU A 210 9.07 -6.66 -11.39
C LEU A 210 8.97 -7.87 -12.32
N HIS A 211 7.78 -8.45 -12.43
CA HIS A 211 7.49 -9.57 -13.31
C HIS A 211 6.95 -9.09 -14.66
N THR A 212 5.97 -8.18 -14.63
CA THR A 212 5.41 -7.58 -15.85
C THR A 212 4.73 -6.24 -15.56
N VAL A 213 4.36 -5.52 -16.61
CA VAL A 213 3.53 -4.31 -16.52
C VAL A 213 2.21 -4.53 -17.26
N LEU A 214 1.12 -4.02 -16.69
CA LEU A 214 -0.20 -4.08 -17.30
C LEU A 214 -0.37 -2.94 -18.32
N PRO A 215 -1.29 -3.07 -19.29
CA PRO A 215 -1.64 -2.00 -20.23
C PRO A 215 -2.21 -0.76 -19.51
N SER A 216 -1.35 0.17 -19.14
CA SER A 216 -1.73 1.36 -18.40
C SER A 216 -0.82 2.55 -18.68
N GLY A 217 -1.14 3.70 -18.09
CA GLY A 217 -0.40 4.95 -18.23
C GLY A 217 -1.09 6.13 -17.55
N GLY A 218 -0.42 7.26 -17.51
CA GLY A 218 -0.85 8.42 -16.73
C GLY A 218 -0.85 8.10 -15.23
N ASP A 219 -1.85 8.59 -14.50
CA ASP A 219 -2.08 8.14 -13.13
C ASP A 219 -2.77 6.76 -13.15
N THR A 220 -2.17 5.80 -12.44
CA THR A 220 -2.52 4.38 -12.55
C THR A 220 -2.05 3.61 -11.31
N GLY A 221 -2.55 2.39 -11.11
CA GLY A 221 -2.19 1.48 -10.01
C GLY A 221 -3.40 1.05 -9.20
N TYR A 222 -3.20 0.89 -7.88
CA TYR A 222 -4.23 0.57 -6.87
C TYR A 222 -5.04 -0.65 -7.30
N GLY A 223 -4.29 -1.74 -7.52
CA GLY A 223 -4.85 -2.96 -8.04
C GLY A 223 -5.59 -3.77 -6.97
N GLY A 224 -6.65 -4.47 -7.35
CA GLY A 224 -7.22 -5.58 -6.61
C GLY A 224 -6.82 -6.89 -7.26
N ILE A 225 -6.40 -7.87 -6.46
CA ILE A 225 -5.88 -9.17 -6.92
C ILE A 225 -6.92 -10.26 -6.61
N LEU A 226 -7.26 -11.08 -7.60
CA LEU A 226 -8.12 -12.25 -7.45
C LEU A 226 -7.43 -13.50 -8.04
N PRO A 227 -6.83 -14.37 -7.21
CA PRO A 227 -6.34 -15.67 -7.66
C PRO A 227 -7.48 -16.49 -8.28
N ILE A 228 -7.27 -17.05 -9.48
CA ILE A 228 -8.24 -17.93 -10.16
C ILE A 228 -7.70 -19.36 -10.36
N SER A 229 -6.40 -19.57 -10.20
CA SER A 229 -5.72 -20.86 -10.05
C SER A 229 -4.34 -20.63 -9.42
N ASP A 230 -3.56 -21.70 -9.22
CA ASP A 230 -2.20 -21.64 -8.64
C ASP A 230 -1.18 -20.87 -9.49
N SER A 231 -1.52 -20.48 -10.72
CA SER A 231 -0.63 -19.75 -11.64
C SER A 231 -1.33 -18.66 -12.45
N GLN A 232 -2.61 -18.40 -12.17
CA GLN A 232 -3.38 -17.39 -12.88
C GLN A 232 -4.12 -16.48 -11.92
N VAL A 233 -4.13 -15.21 -12.27
CA VAL A 233 -4.73 -14.15 -11.47
C VAL A 233 -5.49 -13.17 -12.35
N LEU A 234 -6.61 -12.67 -11.84
CA LEU A 234 -7.26 -11.48 -12.35
C LEU A 234 -6.83 -10.27 -11.52
N ILE A 235 -6.46 -9.18 -12.19
CA ILE A 235 -6.07 -7.93 -11.55
C ILE A 235 -6.94 -6.81 -12.09
N ALA A 236 -7.76 -6.24 -11.21
CA ALA A 236 -8.50 -5.01 -11.50
C ALA A 236 -7.64 -3.81 -11.10
N TYR A 237 -7.53 -2.78 -11.93
CA TYR A 237 -6.69 -1.60 -11.65
C TYR A 237 -7.23 -0.37 -12.36
N TYR A 238 -6.93 0.83 -11.87
CA TYR A 238 -7.30 2.04 -12.59
C TYR A 238 -6.16 2.57 -13.48
N SER A 239 -6.52 3.30 -14.51
CA SER A 239 -5.57 4.06 -15.33
C SER A 239 -6.22 5.25 -16.03
N SER A 240 -5.46 6.34 -16.16
CA SER A 240 -5.88 7.54 -16.88
C SER A 240 -5.34 7.64 -18.32
N HIS A 241 -4.76 6.57 -18.89
CA HIS A 241 -4.05 6.63 -20.18
C HIS A 241 -4.90 7.01 -21.40
N GLU A 242 -6.23 6.85 -21.33
CA GLU A 242 -7.14 7.26 -22.40
C GLU A 242 -7.48 8.76 -22.34
N TYR A 243 -7.13 9.45 -21.26
CA TYR A 243 -7.41 10.87 -21.07
C TYR A 243 -6.18 11.71 -21.46
N ALA A 244 -6.42 12.75 -22.25
CA ALA A 244 -5.37 13.67 -22.67
C ALA A 244 -4.77 14.43 -21.47
N ALA A 245 -3.48 14.75 -21.55
CA ALA A 245 -2.82 15.61 -20.58
C ALA A 245 -3.50 16.99 -20.56
N GLY A 246 -4.07 17.40 -19.41
CA GLY A 246 -4.80 18.66 -19.24
C GLY A 246 -5.94 18.55 -18.21
N ASP A 247 -6.94 19.43 -18.32
CA ASP A 247 -8.07 19.57 -17.37
C ASP A 247 -9.07 18.40 -17.38
N ASN A 248 -8.84 17.36 -18.19
CA ASN A 248 -9.73 16.20 -18.27
C ASN A 248 -9.24 15.10 -17.31
N HIS A 249 -9.50 15.29 -16.01
CA HIS A 249 -9.09 14.39 -14.92
C HIS A 249 -9.96 13.12 -14.83
N GLY A 250 -9.96 12.30 -15.88
CA GLY A 250 -10.65 11.01 -15.88
C GLY A 250 -9.73 9.84 -15.56
N SER A 251 -10.30 8.76 -15.05
CA SER A 251 -9.68 7.44 -14.98
C SER A 251 -10.72 6.35 -15.25
N ASN A 252 -10.27 5.23 -15.82
CA ASN A 252 -11.08 4.03 -16.04
C ASN A 252 -10.54 2.87 -15.22
N VAL A 253 -11.40 1.91 -14.89
CA VAL A 253 -11.03 0.65 -14.25
C VAL A 253 -10.94 -0.44 -15.32
N TYR A 254 -9.82 -1.16 -15.33
CA TYR A 254 -9.50 -2.23 -16.25
C TYR A 254 -9.38 -3.55 -15.50
N LEU A 255 -9.50 -4.66 -16.22
CA LEU A 255 -9.26 -6.00 -15.73
C LEU A 255 -8.23 -6.68 -16.64
N ALA A 256 -7.15 -7.20 -16.07
CA ALA A 256 -6.17 -8.02 -16.77
C ALA A 256 -6.17 -9.44 -16.21
N SER A 257 -5.93 -10.42 -17.08
CA SER A 257 -5.54 -11.78 -16.67
C SER A 257 -4.04 -11.90 -16.82
N VAL A 258 -3.37 -12.39 -15.77
CA VAL A 258 -1.91 -12.56 -15.74
C VAL A 258 -1.59 -14.02 -15.43
N SER A 259 -0.66 -14.57 -16.21
CA SER A 259 -0.05 -15.89 -16.02
C SER A 259 1.27 -15.70 -15.28
N LEU A 260 1.53 -16.53 -14.25
CA LEU A 260 2.78 -16.51 -13.49
C LEU A 260 3.83 -17.50 -14.03
N VAL A 261 3.48 -18.26 -15.08
CA VAL A 261 4.34 -19.22 -15.80
C VAL A 261 4.77 -18.71 -17.16
#